data_AF-A0A1V3XU34-F1
#
_entry.id   AF-A0A1V3XU34-F1
#
_cell.length_a   1.000
_cell.length_b   1.000
_cell.length_c   1.000
_cell.angle_alpha   90.00
_cell.angle_beta   90.00
_cell.angle_gamma   90.00
#
_symmetry.space_group_name_H-M   'P 1'
#
loop_
_entity.id
_entity.type
_entity.pdbx_description
1 polymer ?
#
loop_
_entity_poly.entity_id
_entity_poly.type
_entity_poly.pdbx_seq_one_letter_code
_entity_poly.pdbx_strand_id
1 'polypeptide(L)' 'MRKLRSVKREVTFAISRSHSLRVADLVLVSPGSIPITTSGKVRRSACVERYRRDGFKRLDVSA' A
#
# COMPACT_ATOMS: atom_id res chain seq x y z
N MET A 1 13.70 -6.17 -5.94
CA MET A 1 12.36 -6.78 -6.16
C MET A 1 12.04 -8.00 -5.29
N ARG A 2 12.95 -8.99 -5.08
CA ARG A 2 12.65 -10.20 -4.28
C ARG A 2 12.14 -9.89 -2.86
N LYS A 3 12.76 -8.90 -2.20
CA LYS A 3 12.35 -8.43 -0.86
C LYS A 3 10.92 -7.88 -0.82
N LEU A 4 10.55 -7.00 -1.75
CA LEU A 4 9.20 -6.42 -1.82
C LEU A 4 8.13 -7.48 -2.08
N ARG A 5 8.42 -8.48 -2.92
CA ARG A 5 7.53 -9.63 -3.14
C ARG A 5 7.34 -10.47 -1.88
N SER A 6 8.40 -10.68 -1.09
CA SER A 6 8.29 -11.38 0.21
C SER A 6 7.40 -10.61 1.17
N VAL A 7 7.67 -9.30 1.34
CA VAL A 7 6.88 -8.41 2.20
C VAL A 7 5.40 -8.42 1.82
N LYS A 8 5.08 -8.32 0.52
CA LYS A 8 3.69 -8.37 0.02
C LYS A 8 2.99 -9.68 0.42
N ARG A 9 3.68 -10.82 0.30
CA ARG A 9 3.15 -12.14 0.70
C ARG A 9 2.95 -12.25 2.22
N GLU A 10 3.96 -11.86 2.99
CA GLU A 10 3.93 -11.92 4.46
C GLU A 10 2.80 -11.06 5.03
N VAL A 11 2.64 -9.82 4.53
CA VAL A 11 1.55 -8.94 4.97
C VAL A 11 0.18 -9.50 4.57
N THR A 12 0.03 -10.01 3.35
CA THR A 12 -1.23 -10.62 2.89
C THR A 12 -1.60 -11.83 3.76
N PHE A 13 -0.62 -12.68 4.07
CA PHE A 13 -0.80 -13.84 4.94
C PHE A 13 -1.18 -13.42 6.37
N ALA A 14 -0.49 -12.45 6.94
CA ALA A 14 -0.78 -11.96 8.29
C ALA A 14 -2.21 -11.41 8.39
N ILE A 15 -2.65 -10.60 7.41
CA ILE A 15 -4.02 -10.07 7.39
C ILE A 15 -5.06 -11.19 7.29
N SER A 16 -4.85 -12.15 6.38
CA SER A 16 -5.76 -13.29 6.24
C SER A 16 -5.85 -14.12 7.52
N ARG A 17 -4.73 -14.36 8.19
CA ARG A 17 -4.68 -15.18 9.41
C ARG A 17 -5.28 -14.46 10.61
N SER A 18 -5.01 -13.17 10.77
CA SER A 18 -5.45 -12.39 11.94
C SER A 18 -6.89 -11.90 11.83
N HIS A 19 -7.38 -11.68 10.61
CA HIS A 19 -8.66 -11.02 10.39
C HIS A 19 -9.62 -11.80 9.48
N SER A 20 -9.23 -12.96 8.95
CA SER A 20 -10.06 -13.74 8.00
C SER A 20 -10.52 -12.94 6.77
N LEU A 21 -9.72 -11.94 6.37
CA LEU A 21 -10.01 -11.07 5.23
C LEU A 21 -8.98 -11.29 4.11
N ARG A 22 -9.46 -11.30 2.86
CA ARG A 22 -8.57 -11.29 1.69
C ARG A 22 -8.20 -9.86 1.32
N VAL A 23 -6.91 -9.63 1.11
CA VAL A 23 -6.39 -8.36 0.60
C VAL A 23 -6.56 -8.33 -0.92
N ALA A 24 -7.40 -7.42 -1.42
CA ALA A 24 -7.62 -7.27 -2.86
C ALA A 24 -6.42 -6.64 -3.58
N ASP A 25 -5.79 -5.64 -2.97
CA ASP A 25 -4.57 -5.03 -3.49
C ASP A 25 -3.68 -4.51 -2.37
N LEU A 26 -2.37 -4.57 -2.57
CA LEU A 26 -1.35 -4.04 -1.68
C LEU A 26 -0.33 -3.28 -2.53
N VAL A 27 -0.37 -1.94 -2.39
CA VAL A 27 0.43 -0.99 -3.17
C VAL A 27 1.65 -0.56 -2.36
N LEU A 28 2.84 -0.97 -2.80
CA LEU A 28 4.10 -0.57 -2.17
C LEU A 28 4.60 0.73 -2.82
N VAL A 29 4.81 1.79 -2.03
CA VAL A 29 5.19 3.12 -2.53
C VAL A 29 6.44 3.64 -1.81
N SER A 30 7.13 4.61 -2.42
CA SER A 30 8.28 5.27 -1.79
C SER A 30 7.87 6.11 -0.56
N PRO A 31 8.75 6.27 0.43
CA PRO A 31 8.55 7.22 1.52
C PRO A 31 8.16 8.61 1.03
N GLY A 32 7.31 9.31 1.77
CA GLY A 32 6.77 10.64 1.39
C GLY A 32 5.66 10.62 0.34
N SER A 33 5.36 9.47 -0.27
CA SER A 33 4.31 9.38 -1.31
C SER A 33 2.88 9.30 -0.76
N ILE A 34 2.72 9.07 0.55
CA ILE A 34 1.41 8.97 1.21
C ILE A 34 0.96 10.36 1.66
N PRO A 35 -0.20 10.86 1.19
CA PRO A 35 -0.76 12.12 1.64
C PRO A 35 -0.89 12.23 3.17
N ILE A 36 -0.36 13.31 3.73
CA ILE A 36 -0.45 13.63 5.17
C ILE A 36 -1.11 14.99 5.40
N THR A 37 -1.63 15.20 6.61
CA THR A 37 -2.04 16.51 7.11
C THR A 37 -0.81 17.32 7.52
N THR A 38 -0.99 18.61 7.76
CA THR A 38 0.06 19.49 8.32
C THR A 38 0.63 18.96 9.64
N SER A 39 -0.20 18.32 10.46
CA SER A 39 0.20 17.65 11.70
C SER A 39 0.80 16.25 11.52
N GLY A 40 1.00 15.78 10.29
CA GLY A 40 1.63 14.49 10.00
C GLY A 40 0.71 13.26 10.01
N LYS A 41 -0.61 13.44 10.20
CA LYS A 41 -1.56 12.32 10.16
C LYS A 41 -1.84 11.89 8.73
N VAL A 42 -2.01 10.59 8.49
CA VAL A 42 -2.35 10.06 7.15
C VAL A 42 -3.73 10.56 6.71
N ARG A 43 -3.80 11.18 5.52
CA ARG A 43 -5.06 11.59 4.87
C ARG A 43 -5.64 10.44 4.05
N ARG A 44 -6.25 9.47 4.73
CA ARG A 44 -6.75 8.23 4.11
C ARG A 44 -7.72 8.46 2.94
N SER A 45 -8.60 9.47 3.02
CA SER A 45 -9.51 9.81 1.90
C SER A 45 -8.76 10.21 0.63
N ALA A 46 -7.77 11.09 0.75
CA ALA A 46 -6.91 11.49 -0.37
C ALA A 46 -6.07 10.32 -0.90
N CYS A 47 -5.67 9.37 -0.04
CA CYS A 47 -5.03 8.12 -0.50
C CYS A 47 -5.98 7.30 -1.37
N VAL A 48 -7.25 7.14 -0.96
CA VAL A 48 -8.25 6.38 -1.73
C VAL A 48 -8.53 7.03 -3.07
N GLU A 49 -8.67 8.36 -3.12
CA GLU A 49 -8.85 9.10 -4.37
C GLU A 49 -7.65 8.93 -5.31
N ARG A 50 -6.43 9.03 -4.79
CA ARG A 50 -5.21 8.83 -5.56
C ARG A 50 -5.09 7.39 -6.08
N TYR A 51 -5.42 6.40 -5.25
CA TYR A 51 -5.42 4.99 -5.65
C TYR A 51 -6.38 4.72 -6.80
N ARG A 52 -7.62 5.24 -6.72
CA ARG A 52 -8.64 5.08 -7.76
C ARG A 52 -8.29 5.73 -9.09
N ARG A 53 -7.35 6.68 -9.10
CA ARG A 53 -6.84 7.35 -10.30
C ARG A 53 -5.48 6.81 -10.76
N ASP A 54 -5.07 5.65 -10.24
CA ASP A 54 -3.75 5.04 -10.48
C ASP A 54 -2.56 5.98 -10.21
N GLY A 55 -2.74 6.96 -9.32
CA GLY A 55 -1.78 8.03 -9.07
C GLY A 55 -0.63 7.65 -8.12
N PHE A 56 -0.47 6.37 -7.77
CA PHE A 56 0.65 5.87 -6.99
C PHE A 56 1.68 5.19 -7.89
N LYS A 57 2.92 5.67 -7.84
CA LYS A 57 4.06 4.96 -8.43
C LYS A 57 4.37 3.75 -7.57
N ARG A 58 3.95 2.56 -8.00
CA ARG A 58 4.22 1.34 -7.24
C ARG A 58 5.65 0.86 -7.46
N LEU A 59 6.25 0.35 -6.39
CA LEU A 59 7.63 -0.17 -6.37
C LEU A 59 7.67 -1.68 -6.61
N ASP A 60 6.51 -2.35 -6.57
CA ASP A 60 6.37 -3.79 -6.72
C ASP A 60 6.03 -4.24 -8.14
N VAL A 61 5.66 -3.29 -9.01
CA VAL A 61 5.69 -3.46 -10.46
C VAL A 61 7.02 -2.90 -10.97
N SER A 62 7.91 -3.76 -11.47
CA SER A 62 8.90 -3.26 -12.44
C SER A 62 8.38 -3.50 -13.83
N ALA A 63 8.86 -2.65 -14.75
CA ALA A 63 9.05 -3.03 -16.15
C ALA A 63 9.94 -4.28 -16.28
#